data_AF-A0A679FME6-F1
#
_entry.id   AF-A0A679FME6-F1
#
_cell.length_a   1.000
_cell.length_b   1.000
_cell.length_c   1.000
_cell.angle_alpha   90.00
_cell.angle_beta   90.00
_cell.angle_gamma   90.00
#
_symmetry.space_group_name_H-M   'P 1'
#
loop_
_entity.id
_entity.type
_entity.pdbx_description
1 polymer ?
#
loop_
_entity_poly.entity_id
_entity_poly.type
_entity_poly.pdbx_seq_one_letter_code
_entity_poly.pdbx_strand_id
1 'polypeptide(L)' 'MTFYERLVRDTAAERDELHTIPLVRRAMQAGASRTLYQSFLTEAYHHVKHTFPLLALAASRTNDERYRAPLLRHQLAKD' A
#
# COMPACT_ATOMS: atom_id res chain seq x y z
N MET A 1 23.11 10.74 0.76
CA MET A 1 21.86 10.06 1.15
C MET A 1 20.68 10.73 0.45
N THR A 2 19.89 9.99 -0.32
CA THR A 2 18.69 10.49 -1.00
C THR A 2 17.54 10.73 -0.01
N PHE A 3 16.52 11.50 -0.40
CA PHE A 3 15.32 11.68 0.43
C PHE A 3 14.64 10.34 0.75
N TYR A 4 14.59 9.44 -0.24
CA TYR A 4 14.09 8.09 -0.09
C TYR A 4 14.88 7.29 0.96
N GLU A 5 16.21 7.29 0.87
CA GLU A 5 17.07 6.59 1.85
C GLU A 5 16.87 7.13 3.27
N ARG A 6 16.68 8.45 3.41
CA ARG A 6 16.35 9.06 4.71
C ARG A 6 15.03 8.52 5.26
N LEU A 7 13.96 8.49 4.44
CA LEU A 7 12.66 7.96 4.88
C LEU A 7 12.78 6.50 5.34
N VAL A 8 13.45 5.66 4.55
CA VAL A 8 13.63 4.23 4.89
C VAL A 8 14.40 4.05 6.20
N ARG A 9 15.44 4.87 6.41
CA ARG A 9 16.23 4.84 7.65
C ARG A 9 15.40 5.30 8.84
N ASP A 10 14.69 6.41 8.69
CA ASP A 10 13.98 7.07 9.78
C ASP A 10 12.72 6.29 10.21
N THR A 11 12.16 5.44 9.36
CA THR A 11 11.01 4.56 9.67
C THR A 11 11.38 3.10 9.94
N ALA A 12 12.67 2.80 10.09
CA ALA A 12 13.15 1.43 10.25
C ALA A 12 12.59 0.76 11.51
N ALA A 13 12.49 1.52 12.62
CA ALA A 13 11.99 0.99 13.89
C ALA A 13 10.51 0.57 13.80
N GLU A 14 9.66 1.41 13.22
CA GLU A 14 8.23 1.14 13.05
C GLU A 14 7.98 0.00 12.07
N ARG A 15 8.79 -0.10 11.01
CA ARG A 15 8.74 -1.25 10.09
C ARG A 15 9.10 -2.54 10.82
N ASP A 16 10.14 -2.51 11.66
CA ASP A 16 10.57 -3.69 12.39
C ASP A 16 9.51 -4.09 13.44
N GLU A 17 8.86 -3.11 14.10
CA GLU A 17 7.70 -3.33 14.97
C GLU A 17 6.53 -3.98 14.22
N LEU A 18 6.19 -3.52 13.02
CA LEU A 18 5.16 -4.13 12.16
C LEU A 18 5.43 -5.63 11.92
N HIS A 19 6.69 -6.02 11.73
CA HIS A 19 7.06 -7.43 11.56
C HIS A 19 6.91 -8.26 12.84
N THR A 20 6.92 -7.62 14.01
CA THR A 20 6.67 -8.32 15.28
C THR A 20 5.21 -8.68 15.48
N ILE A 21 4.27 -8.09 14.74
CA ILE A 21 2.84 -8.41 14.86
C ILE A 21 2.63 -9.92 14.66
N PRO A 22 2.00 -10.65 15.61
CA PRO A 22 1.89 -12.10 15.56
C PRO A 22 1.25 -12.63 14.26
N LEU A 23 0.24 -11.90 13.76
CA LEU A 23 -0.43 -12.23 12.51
C LEU A 23 0.51 -12.14 11.30
N VAL A 24 1.28 -11.05 11.21
CA VAL A 24 2.26 -10.81 10.14
C VAL A 24 3.35 -11.87 10.18
N ARG A 25 3.93 -12.09 11.36
CA ARG A 25 4.97 -13.11 11.57
C ARG A 25 4.51 -14.50 11.18
N ARG A 26 3.32 -14.91 11.61
CA ARG A 26 2.73 -16.21 11.26
C ARG A 26 2.53 -16.34 9.76
N ALA A 27 1.95 -15.33 9.11
CA ALA A 27 1.71 -15.34 7.68
C ALA A 27 3.02 -15.45 6.87
N MET A 28 4.09 -14.78 7.30
CA MET A 28 5.40 -14.86 6.65
C MET A 28 6.10 -16.22 6.83
N GLN A 29 5.95 -16.85 8.00
CA GLN A 29 6.65 -18.10 8.32
C GLN A 29 5.91 -19.35 7.84
N ALA A 30 4.58 -19.37 7.95
CA ALA A 30 3.76 -20.56 7.75
C ALA A 30 2.65 -20.36 6.70
N GLY A 31 2.57 -19.17 6.08
CA GLY A 31 1.48 -18.81 5.19
C GLY A 31 0.19 -18.45 5.93
N ALA A 32 -0.84 -18.12 5.16
CA ALA A 32 -2.18 -17.81 5.66
C ALA A 32 -3.17 -18.91 5.25
N SER A 33 -4.14 -19.21 6.12
CA SER A 33 -5.29 -20.00 5.68
C SER A 33 -6.09 -19.25 4.63
N ARG A 34 -6.85 -19.96 3.79
CA ARG A 34 -7.73 -19.34 2.79
C ARG A 34 -8.66 -18.30 3.41
N THR A 35 -9.28 -18.62 4.55
CA THR A 35 -10.18 -17.72 5.27
C THR A 35 -9.45 -16.45 5.72
N LEU A 36 -8.26 -16.58 6.31
CA LEU A 36 -7.48 -15.43 6.74
C LEU A 36 -7.09 -14.55 5.55
N TYR A 37 -6.67 -15.17 4.44
CA TYR A 37 -6.32 -14.44 3.24
C TYR A 37 -7.52 -13.68 2.64
N GLN A 38 -8.70 -14.30 2.63
CA GLN A 38 -9.94 -13.64 2.21
C GLN A 38 -10.28 -12.46 3.12
N SER A 39 -10.21 -12.62 4.44
CA SER A 39 -10.44 -11.51 5.39
C SER A 39 -9.45 -10.37 5.16
N PHE A 40 -8.16 -10.67 4.98
CA PHE A 40 -7.15 -9.67 4.68
C PHE A 40 -7.46 -8.91 3.38
N LEU A 41 -7.85 -9.62 2.31
CA LEU A 41 -8.18 -8.99 1.03
C LEU A 41 -9.44 -8.11 1.10
N THR A 42 -10.43 -8.49 1.91
CA THR A 42 -11.60 -7.65 2.17
C THR A 42 -11.18 -6.31 2.78
N GLU A 43 -10.37 -6.35 3.85
CA GLU A 43 -9.87 -5.12 4.48
C GLU A 43 -8.96 -4.32 3.55
N ALA A 44 -8.09 -4.98 2.79
CA ALA A 44 -7.23 -4.34 1.81
C ALA A 44 -8.04 -3.63 0.70
N TYR A 45 -9.15 -4.23 0.26
CA TYR A 45 -10.06 -3.58 -0.69
C TYR A 45 -10.68 -2.31 -0.10
N HIS A 46 -11.18 -2.36 1.13
CA HIS A 46 -11.73 -1.18 1.80
C HIS A 46 -10.66 -0.09 1.96
N HIS A 47 -9.46 -0.46 2.39
CA HIS A 47 -8.33 0.46 2.50
C HIS A 47 -8.05 1.16 1.17
N VAL A 48 -7.87 0.40 0.08
CA VAL A 48 -7.61 0.98 -1.26
C VAL A 48 -8.77 1.85 -1.73
N LYS A 49 -10.03 1.42 -1.52
CA LYS A 49 -11.21 2.22 -1.88
C LYS A 49 -11.20 3.60 -1.21
N HIS A 50 -10.75 3.67 0.05
CA HIS A 50 -10.71 4.92 0.80
C HIS A 50 -9.44 5.75 0.54
N THR A 51 -8.29 5.13 0.23
CA THR A 51 -7.04 5.86 -0.02
C THR A 51 -6.85 6.26 -1.48
N PHE A 52 -7.50 5.58 -2.44
CA PHE A 52 -7.38 5.88 -3.87
C PHE A 52 -7.72 7.34 -4.23
N PRO A 53 -8.78 7.98 -3.68
CA PRO A 53 -9.03 9.40 -3.92
C PRO A 53 -7.86 10.33 -3.56
N LEU A 54 -7.06 9.97 -2.54
CA LEU A 54 -5.85 10.72 -2.17
C LEU A 54 -4.77 10.61 -3.25
N LEU A 55 -4.62 9.42 -3.85
CA LEU A 55 -3.68 9.21 -4.95
C LEU A 55 -4.11 9.94 -6.22
N ALA A 56 -5.40 9.93 -6.54
CA ALA A 56 -5.96 10.71 -7.65
C ALA A 56 -5.74 12.21 -7.45
N LEU A 57 -5.90 12.71 -6.22
CA LEU A 57 -5.62 14.10 -5.87
C LEU A 57 -4.13 14.45 -5.96
N ALA A 58 -3.23 13.54 -5.58
CA ALA A 58 -1.80 13.73 -5.79
C ALA A 58 -1.46 13.77 -7.29
N ALA A 59 -2.11 12.90 -8.10
CA ALA A 59 -1.91 12.85 -9.54
C ALA A 59 -2.32 14.15 -10.25
N SER A 60 -3.40 14.80 -9.80
CA SER A 60 -3.84 16.09 -10.37
C SER A 60 -2.89 17.25 -10.03
N ARG A 61 -1.98 17.08 -9.05
CA ARG A 61 -1.03 18.10 -8.59
C ARG A 61 0.41 17.88 -9.03
N THR A 62 0.70 16.80 -9.75
CA THR A 62 2.03 16.51 -10.28
C THR A 62 2.03 16.55 -11.81
N ASN A 63 3.19 16.89 -12.39
CA ASN A 63 3.45 16.79 -13.83
C ASN A 63 4.22 15.50 -14.19
N ASP A 64 4.46 14.60 -13.23
CA ASP A 64 5.14 13.34 -13.49
C ASP A 64 4.19 12.34 -14.18
N GLU A 65 4.34 12.20 -15.49
CA GLU A 65 3.53 11.28 -16.29
C GLU A 65 3.69 9.81 -15.89
N ARG A 66 4.84 9.42 -15.32
CA ARG A 66 5.04 8.05 -14.82
C ARG A 66 4.14 7.76 -13.62
N TYR A 67 3.84 8.79 -12.83
CA TYR A 67 2.90 8.71 -11.71
C TYR A 67 1.45 8.81 -12.16
N ARG A 68 1.14 9.68 -13.14
CA ARG A 68 -0.23 9.93 -13.63
C ARG A 68 -0.79 8.78 -14.46
N ALA A 69 0.00 8.22 -15.38
CA ALA A 69 -0.49 7.27 -16.39
C ALA A 69 -1.16 6.00 -15.81
N PRO A 70 -0.63 5.34 -14.75
CA PRO A 70 -1.28 4.17 -14.16
C PRO A 70 -2.61 4.49 -13.49
N LEU A 71 -2.69 5.66 -12.83
CA LEU A 71 -3.89 6.08 -12.09
C LEU A 71 -5.04 6.48 -13.03
N LEU A 72 -4.72 7.16 -14.14
CA LEU A 72 -5.71 7.54 -15.16
C LEU A 72 -6.32 6.30 -15.84
N ARG A 73 -5.50 5.29 -16.16
CA ARG A 73 -6.01 4.01 -16.71
C ARG A 73 -6.98 3.32 -15.76
N HIS A 74 -6.74 3.40 -14.45
CA HIS A 74 -7.61 2.78 -13.46
C HIS A 74 -8.92 3.56 -13.23
N GLN A 75 -8.87 4.88 -13.37
CA GLN A 75 -10.07 5.74 -13.31
C GLN A 75 -10.98 5.47 -14.52
N LEU A 76 -10.42 5.46 -15.73
CA LEU A 76 -11.18 5.25 -16.98
C LEU A 76 -11.75 3.85 -17.14
N ALA A 77 -11.20 2.85 -16.42
CA ALA A 77 -11.73 1.49 -16.43
C ALA A 77 -12.93 1.29 -15.48
N LYS A 78 -13.28 2.30 -14.68
CA LYS A 78 -14.46 2.30 -13.80
C LYS A 78 -15.67 3.03 -14.38
N ASP A 79 -15.48 3.79 -15.46
CA ASP A 79 -16.53 4.48 -16.23
C ASP A 79 -16.92 3.63 -17.46
#